data_AF-A0A7C4N790-F1
#
_entry.id   AF-A0A7C4N790-F1
#
_cell.length_a   1.000
_cell.length_b   1.000
_cell.length_c   1.000
_cell.angle_alpha   90.00
_cell.angle_beta   90.00
_cell.angle_gamma   90.00
#
_symmetry.space_group_name_H-M   'P 1'
#
loop_
_entity.id
_entity.type
_entity.pdbx_description
1 polymer ?
#
loop_
_entity_poly.entity_id
_entity_poly.type
_entity_poly.pdbx_seq_one_letter_code
_entity_poly.pdbx_strand_id
1 'polypeptide(L)' 'PFQRVPAELLCLNCAQTYTLDGELTDCPNCHSEGVRVLKGDEFYLDSLEVETADEQVKATT' A
#
# COMPACT_ATOMS: atom_id res chain seq x y z
N PRO A 1 -6.68 1.61 -11.66
CA PRO A 1 -6.58 2.67 -10.60
C PRO A 1 -5.70 2.14 -9.47
N PHE A 2 -4.91 2.98 -8.80
CA PHE A 2 -4.11 2.52 -7.66
C PHE A 2 -4.96 2.44 -6.39
N GLN A 3 -4.88 1.32 -5.67
CA GLN A 3 -5.52 1.16 -4.37
C GLN A 3 -4.51 1.43 -3.26
N ARG A 4 -4.86 2.32 -2.32
CA ARG A 4 -4.06 2.52 -1.10
C ARG A 4 -4.52 1.54 -0.03
N VAL A 5 -3.59 0.72 0.44
CA VAL A 5 -3.78 -0.11 1.63
C VAL A 5 -3.23 0.67 2.83
N PRO A 6 -4.01 0.92 3.88
CA PRO A 6 -3.50 1.58 5.09
C PRO A 6 -2.36 0.78 5.70
N ALA A 7 -1.33 1.47 6.17
CA ALA A 7 -0.22 0.80 6.83
C ALA A 7 -0.62 0.32 8.23
N GLU A 8 -0.33 -0.94 8.54
CA GLU A 8 -0.51 -1.50 9.88
C GLU A 8 0.85 -1.69 10.53
N LEU A 9 1.00 -1.23 11.76
CA LEU A 9 2.25 -1.26 12.51
C LEU A 9 2.10 -2.15 13.74
N LEU A 10 3.18 -2.86 14.08
CA LEU A 10 3.35 -3.59 15.33
C LEU A 10 4.38 -2.87 16.20
N CYS A 11 4.00 -2.49 17.41
CA CYS A 11 4.97 -2.02 18.39
C CYS A 11 5.81 -3.19 18.92
N LEU A 12 7.14 -3.07 18.84
CA LEU A 12 8.08 -4.09 19.30
C LEU A 12 8.26 -4.11 20.83
N ASN A 13 7.77 -3.09 21.53
CA ASN A 13 7.88 -2.99 22.98
C ASN A 13 6.65 -3.55 23.72
N CYS A 14 5.43 -3.24 23.26
CA CYS A 14 4.19 -3.67 23.92
C CYS A 14 3.31 -4.61 23.09
N ALA A 15 3.76 -4.99 21.88
CA ALA A 15 3.03 -5.86 20.95
C ALA A 15 1.66 -5.33 20.49
N GLN A 16 1.37 -4.04 20.69
CA GLN A 16 0.16 -3.41 20.16
C GLN A 16 0.25 -3.27 18.64
N THR A 17 -0.80 -3.70 17.95
CA THR A 17 -1.00 -3.40 16.53
C THR A 17 -1.87 -2.15 16.38
N TYR A 18 -1.51 -1.27 15.45
CA TYR A 18 -2.28 -0.06 15.16
C TYR A 18 -2.10 0.38 13.70
N THR A 19 -3.11 1.06 13.16
CA THR A 19 -3.06 1.62 11.80
C THR A 19 -2.34 2.97 11.83
N LEU A 20 -1.49 3.20 10.83
CA LEU A 20 -0.86 4.49 10.61
C LEU A 20 -1.79 5.37 9.77
N ASP A 21 -2.26 6.46 10.36
CA ASP A 21 -3.11 7.45 9.70
C ASP A 21 -2.35 8.77 9.54
N GLY A 22 -1.55 8.87 8.48
CA GLY A 22 -0.71 10.04 8.17
C GLY A 22 0.78 9.80 8.39
N GLU A 23 1.41 10.63 9.22
CA GLU A 23 2.85 10.58 9.50
C GLU A 23 3.18 9.55 10.58
N LEU A 24 4.44 9.05 10.56
CA LEU A 24 4.92 8.08 11.53
C LEU A 24 4.85 8.65 12.96
N THR A 25 4.02 8.03 13.80
CA THR A 25 3.93 8.35 15.24
C THR A 25 4.48 7.22 16.09
N ASP A 26 4.87 7.58 17.31
CA ASP A 26 5.17 6.64 18.38
C ASP A 26 3.95 5.76 18.70
N CYS A 27 4.20 4.63 19.37
CA CYS A 27 3.14 3.71 19.72
C CYS A 27 2.15 4.38 20.69
N PRO A 28 0.84 4.45 20.36
CA PRO A 28 -0.15 5.16 21.18
C PRO A 28 -0.40 4.52 22.56
N ASN A 29 0.07 3.28 22.77
CA ASN A 29 -0.11 2.55 24.02
C ASN A 29 1.09 2.73 24.98
N CYS A 30 2.32 2.83 24.47
CA CYS A 30 3.52 2.82 25.31
C CYS A 30 4.55 3.90 24.98
N HIS A 31 4.30 4.73 23.96
CA HIS A 31 5.14 5.83 23.49
C HIS A 31 6.54 5.39 23.04
N SER A 32 6.69 4.12 22.67
CA SER A 32 7.91 3.60 22.07
C SER A 32 7.95 3.92 20.58
N GLU A 33 9.13 4.32 20.08
CA GLU A 33 9.42 4.51 18.66
C GLU A 33 9.70 3.18 17.93
N GLY A 34 9.89 2.09 18.68
CA GLY A 34 10.23 0.78 18.12
C GLY A 34 9.01 0.11 17.49
N VAL A 35 8.88 0.22 16.17
CA VAL A 35 7.73 -0.29 15.41
C VAL A 35 8.18 -1.09 14.17
N ARG A 36 7.35 -2.03 13.73
CA ARG A 36 7.52 -2.82 12.51
C ARG A 36 6.29 -2.70 11.62
N VAL A 37 6.47 -2.49 10.33
CA VAL A 37 5.39 -2.54 9.34
C VAL A 37 4.93 -3.98 9.14
N LEU A 38 3.62 -4.21 9.25
CA LEU A 38 2.95 -5.48 8.98
C LEU A 38 2.23 -5.48 7.62
N LYS A 39 1.78 -4.31 7.17
CA LYS A 39 0.97 -4.11 5.96
C LYS A 39 1.12 -2.67 5.46
N GLY A 40 0.74 -2.41 4.21
CA GLY A 40 0.74 -1.09 3.56
C GLY A 40 2.04 -0.78 2.81
N ASP A 41 2.97 -1.73 2.74
CA ASP A 41 4.15 -1.66 1.86
C ASP A 41 3.92 -2.38 0.52
N GLU A 42 2.73 -2.96 0.32
CA GLU A 42 2.36 -3.65 -0.89
C GLU A 42 1.91 -2.68 -1.99
N PHE A 43 2.19 -3.05 -3.24
CA PHE A 43 1.75 -2.31 -4.42
C PHE A 43 0.96 -3.23 -5.35
N TYR A 44 -0.32 -2.89 -5.58
CA TYR A 44 -1.23 -3.67 -6.42
C TYR A 44 -1.54 -2.94 -7.72
N LEU A 45 -1.35 -3.62 -8.84
CA LEU A 45 -1.81 -3.20 -10.17
C LEU A 45 -3.19 -3.81 -10.42
N ASP A 46 -4.19 -2.96 -10.57
CA ASP A 46 -5.60 -3.37 -10.75
C ASP A 46 -5.87 -3.91 -12.16
N SER A 47 -5.42 -3.17 -13.18
CA SER A 47 -5.56 -3.54 -14.59
C SER A 47 -4.43 -2.93 -15.42
N LEU A 48 -4.12 -3.55 -16.56
CA LEU A 48 -3.09 -3.10 -17.49
C LEU A 48 -3.64 -3.24 -18.92
N GLU A 49 -3.76 -2.13 -19.63
CA GLU A 49 -4.18 -2.09 -21.03
C GLU A 49 -2.96 -2.31 -21.93
N VAL A 50 -3.09 -3.19 -22.93
CA VAL A 50 -2.01 -3.54 -23.86
C VAL A 50 -2.54 -3.36 -25.28
N GLU A 51 -1.84 -2.57 -26.08
CA GLU A 51 -2.11 -2.42 -27.51
C GLU A 51 -1.13 -3.28 -28.32
N THR A 52 -1.65 -4.04 -29.28
CA THR A 52 -0.83 -4.85 -30.19
C THR A 52 -0.83 -4.28 -31.61
N ALA A 53 0.26 -4.50 -32.35
CA ALA A 53 0.43 -3.94 -33.69
C ALA A 53 -0.64 -4.39 -34.70
N ASP A 54 -1.31 -5.53 -34.45
CA ASP A 54 -2.34 -6.12 -35.31
C ASP A 54 -3.68 -5.35 -35.31
N GLU A 55 -3.91 -4.44 -34.36
CA GLU A 55 -5.20 -3.75 -34.18
C GLU A 55 -5.33 -2.45 -35.01
N GLN A 56 -4.24 -1.95 -35.60
CA GLN A 56 -4.26 -0.69 -36.39
C GLN A 56 -4.88 -0.83 -37.79
N VAL A 57 -5.24 -2.05 -38.23
CA VAL A 57 -5.73 -2.29 -39.61
C VAL A 57 -7.22 -1.99 -39.79
N LYS A 58 -8.02 -1.86 -38.71
CA LYS A 58 -9.49 -1.72 -38.81
C LYS A 58 -10.04 -0.28 -38.83
N ALA A 59 -9.21 0.74 -38.61
CA ALA A 59 -9.67 2.12 -38.47
C ALA A 59 -9.67 2.95 -39.78
N THR A 60 -9.33 2.36 -40.93
CA THR A 60 -9.20 3.08 -42.21
C THR A 60 -10.07 2.47 -43.32
N THR A 61 -11.26 1.97 -43.01
CA THR A 61 -12.26 1.57 -44.03
C THR A 61 -13.64 2.07 -43.67
#